data_AF-A0A945RXV8-F1
#
_entry.id   AF-A0A945RXV8-F1
#
_cell.length_a   1.000
_cell.length_b   1.000
_cell.length_c   1.000
_cell.angle_alpha   90.00
_cell.angle_beta   90.00
_cell.angle_gamma   90.00
#
_symmetry.space_group_name_H-M   'P 1'
#
loop_
_entity.id
_entity.type
_entity.pdbx_description
1 polymer ?
#
loop_
_entity_poly.entity_id
_entity_poly.type
_entity_poly.pdbx_seq_one_letter_code
_entity_poly.pdbx_strand_id
1 'polypeptide(L)'
;MIQKSNGEINSFLQWDNIDLTRRVEKDNPCGRALFIVDATDSKHPKSWPVAGNFPQEFAASRTEYDGKHIRLTNESNDIRTLIDAHLPVAADPVELWEVTVENLSSSAKQVKIVPFLRWQLDRPNLHYPCGQTGVKYHCGTNAVLATHQTTGKVGILASEIAPEGILESLSAFIGKGDIWHPEALETLAFHEPYDRETSTAEDACGTLLVGVDLPAEGSVSLCLMMGCGHYEAEAVNFIKSYLRPRIDDGTLFPGKSEEAGE
;
A
#
# COMPACT_ATOMS: atom_id res chain seq x y z
N MET A 1 -11.61 9.11 6.43
CA MET A 1 -10.14 9.30 6.50
C MET A 1 -9.84 10.54 7.33
N ILE A 2 -8.85 10.48 8.22
CA ILE A 2 -8.39 11.59 9.07
C ILE A 2 -6.87 11.55 9.11
N GLN A 3 -6.21 12.69 8.89
CA GLN A 3 -4.78 12.83 9.13
C GLN A 3 -4.52 13.62 10.42
N LYS A 4 -3.61 13.12 11.25
CA LYS A 4 -3.17 13.76 12.50
C LYS A 4 -1.92 14.61 12.25
N SER A 5 -1.59 15.47 13.21
CA SER A 5 -0.44 16.38 13.15
C SER A 5 0.92 15.66 13.06
N ASN A 6 1.00 14.41 13.49
CA ASN A 6 2.20 13.58 13.40
C ASN A 6 2.35 12.86 12.05
N GLY A 7 1.49 13.14 11.05
CA GLY A 7 1.50 12.48 9.74
C GLY A 7 0.73 11.15 9.69
N GLU A 8 0.24 10.65 10.82
CA GLU A 8 -0.61 9.45 10.87
C GLU A 8 -1.90 9.70 10.09
N ILE A 9 -2.16 8.86 9.09
CA ILE A 9 -3.44 8.82 8.40
C ILE A 9 -4.20 7.60 8.92
N ASN A 10 -5.47 7.79 9.30
CA ASN A 10 -6.34 6.71 9.74
C ASN A 10 -7.65 6.74 8.99
N SER A 11 -8.19 5.56 8.76
CA SER A 11 -9.52 5.39 8.17
C SER A 11 -10.40 4.66 9.16
N PHE A 12 -11.55 5.26 9.46
CA PHE A 12 -12.50 4.82 10.46
C PHE A 12 -13.89 4.80 9.85
N LEU A 13 -14.55 3.66 9.94
CA LEU A 13 -15.90 3.45 9.49
C LEU A 13 -16.86 3.79 10.62
N GLN A 14 -17.49 4.96 10.51
CA GLN A 14 -18.33 5.51 11.58
C GLN A 14 -19.54 4.62 11.89
N TRP A 15 -20.18 4.04 10.87
CA TRP A 15 -21.42 3.29 11.03
C TRP A 15 -21.23 1.94 11.73
N ASP A 16 -20.09 1.32 11.51
CA ASP A 16 -19.74 0.02 12.11
C ASP A 16 -18.82 0.17 13.34
N ASN A 17 -18.35 1.39 13.61
CA ASN A 17 -17.35 1.70 14.65
C ASN A 17 -16.08 0.83 14.51
N ILE A 18 -15.49 0.83 13.31
CA ILE A 18 -14.35 -0.02 12.94
C ILE A 18 -13.18 0.82 12.45
N ASP A 19 -11.98 0.53 12.95
CA ASP A 19 -10.75 1.01 12.36
C ASP A 19 -10.37 0.14 11.16
N LEU A 20 -10.06 0.76 10.03
CA LEU A 20 -9.54 0.04 8.86
C LEU A 20 -8.09 -0.38 9.08
N THR A 21 -7.28 0.55 9.58
CA THR A 21 -5.83 0.41 9.76
C THR A 21 -5.48 0.43 11.23
N ARG A 22 -4.40 -0.26 11.61
CA ARG A 22 -3.88 -0.16 12.98
C ARG A 22 -3.49 1.29 13.29
N ARG A 23 -3.86 1.77 14.47
CA ARG A 23 -3.45 3.09 14.98
C ARG A 23 -1.99 3.04 15.42
N VAL A 24 -1.35 4.21 15.54
CA VAL A 24 -0.06 4.31 16.21
C VAL A 24 -0.18 3.80 17.64
N GLU A 25 0.69 2.87 18.00
CA GLU A 25 0.93 2.46 19.39
C GLU A 25 2.31 2.98 19.82
N LYS A 26 2.56 3.07 21.12
CA LYS A 26 3.76 3.75 21.67
C LYS A 26 5.08 3.32 21.00
N ASP A 27 5.19 2.05 20.64
CA ASP A 27 6.39 1.45 20.05
C ASP A 27 6.17 0.94 18.61
N ASN A 28 4.99 1.16 18.02
CA ASN A 28 4.68 0.72 16.65
C ASN A 28 4.22 1.89 15.77
N PRO A 29 4.74 1.99 14.53
CA PRO A 29 4.27 2.97 13.55
C PRO A 29 2.78 2.80 13.23
N CYS A 30 2.18 3.80 12.60
CA CYS A 30 0.81 3.67 12.10
C CYS A 30 0.74 2.51 11.11
N GLY A 31 -0.44 1.89 11.02
CA GLY A 31 -0.68 0.76 10.14
C GLY A 31 -0.71 1.13 8.66
N ARG A 32 -0.17 2.28 8.24
CA ARG A 32 -0.08 2.64 6.83
C ARG A 32 1.09 3.55 6.53
N ALA A 33 1.78 3.28 5.44
CA ALA A 33 2.80 4.16 4.91
C ALA A 33 2.85 4.05 3.38
N LEU A 34 3.42 5.06 2.74
CA LEU A 34 3.80 4.98 1.34
C LEU A 34 5.27 5.34 1.24
N PHE A 35 6.03 4.48 0.57
CA PHE A 35 7.45 4.68 0.32
C PHE A 35 7.70 4.90 -1.17
N ILE A 36 8.71 5.71 -1.45
CA ILE A 36 9.33 5.82 -2.76
C ILE A 36 10.69 5.16 -2.68
N VAL A 37 11.05 4.38 -3.69
CA VAL A 37 12.37 3.80 -3.85
C VAL A 37 12.95 4.25 -5.18
N ASP A 38 14.09 4.96 -5.16
CA ASP A 38 14.92 5.16 -6.34
C ASP A 38 15.79 3.90 -6.51
N ALA A 39 15.40 3.07 -7.47
CA ALA A 39 16.05 1.81 -7.83
C ALA A 39 16.89 1.95 -9.12
N THR A 40 17.27 3.17 -9.49
CA THR A 40 18.14 3.42 -10.66
C THR A 40 19.48 2.71 -10.53
N ASP A 41 20.04 2.66 -9.31
CA ASP A 41 21.09 1.71 -8.96
C ASP A 41 20.48 0.56 -8.15
N SER A 42 20.19 -0.56 -8.82
CA SER A 42 19.54 -1.71 -8.20
C SER A 42 20.38 -2.40 -7.12
N LYS A 43 21.68 -2.11 -7.02
CA LYS A 43 22.54 -2.66 -5.95
C LYS A 43 22.47 -1.84 -4.67
N HIS A 44 22.11 -0.56 -4.80
CA HIS A 44 22.07 0.41 -3.71
C HIS A 44 20.82 1.28 -3.84
N PRO A 45 19.61 0.67 -3.79
CA PRO A 45 18.38 1.43 -3.86
C PRO A 45 18.29 2.39 -2.68
N LYS A 46 17.68 3.56 -2.91
CA LYS A 46 17.43 4.55 -1.86
C LYS A 46 15.94 4.65 -1.64
N SER A 47 15.49 4.45 -0.41
CA SER A 47 14.07 4.54 -0.05
C SER A 47 13.81 5.63 0.97
N TRP A 48 12.63 6.26 0.90
CA TRP A 48 12.13 7.17 1.92
C TRP A 48 10.59 7.14 1.98
N PRO A 49 10.00 7.37 3.15
CA PRO A 49 8.56 7.50 3.28
C PRO A 49 8.09 8.87 2.77
N VAL A 50 6.91 8.88 2.15
CA VAL A 50 6.22 10.09 1.66
C VAL A 50 4.84 10.27 2.29
N ALA A 51 4.29 9.21 2.90
CA ALA A 51 3.08 9.25 3.72
C ALA A 51 3.23 8.32 4.94
N GLY A 52 2.66 8.72 6.07
CA GLY A 52 2.75 7.99 7.35
C GLY A 52 3.35 8.86 8.46
N ASN A 53 3.45 8.31 9.67
CA ASN A 53 3.96 8.99 10.86
C ASN A 53 5.48 8.85 11.05
N PHE A 54 6.24 9.05 9.98
CA PHE A 54 7.68 8.81 9.97
C PHE A 54 8.48 9.83 10.81
N PRO A 55 9.65 9.43 11.35
CA PRO A 55 10.48 10.29 12.21
C PRO A 55 11.11 11.46 11.44
N GLN A 56 11.57 12.46 12.20
CA GLN A 56 12.14 13.72 11.66
C GLN A 56 13.45 13.57 10.89
N GLU A 57 14.04 12.37 10.87
CA GLU A 57 15.21 12.08 10.03
C GLU A 57 14.89 12.06 8.53
N PHE A 58 13.62 11.91 8.16
CA PHE A 58 13.14 12.03 6.79
C PHE A 58 12.57 13.43 6.50
N ALA A 59 12.67 13.85 5.25
CA ALA A 59 12.04 15.09 4.79
C ALA A 59 10.52 15.00 4.95
N ALA A 60 9.94 15.91 5.75
CA ALA A 60 8.51 15.93 6.02
C ALA A 60 7.70 16.29 4.76
N SER A 61 6.59 15.58 4.55
CA SER A 61 5.63 15.92 3.51
C SER A 61 4.78 17.12 3.91
N ARG A 62 4.65 18.10 3.02
CA ARG A 62 3.63 19.16 3.17
C ARG A 62 2.26 18.53 2.98
N THR A 63 1.33 18.93 3.84
CA THR A 63 -0.03 18.40 3.87
C THR A 63 -1.05 19.52 3.71
N GLU A 64 -2.06 19.30 2.89
CA GLU A 64 -3.22 20.17 2.75
C GLU A 64 -4.52 19.37 2.82
N TYR A 65 -5.54 19.96 3.44
CA TYR A 65 -6.86 19.37 3.52
C TYR A 65 -7.91 20.40 3.11
N ASP A 66 -8.72 20.08 2.10
CA ASP A 66 -9.76 20.97 1.57
C ASP A 66 -11.18 20.57 1.99
N GLY A 67 -11.31 19.63 2.93
CA GLY A 67 -12.61 19.09 3.36
C GLY A 67 -13.03 17.82 2.64
N LYS A 68 -12.41 17.49 1.50
CA LYS A 68 -12.70 16.29 0.71
C LYS A 68 -11.45 15.49 0.36
N HIS A 69 -10.35 16.19 0.09
CA HIS A 69 -9.08 15.64 -0.33
C HIS A 69 -8.02 15.88 0.74
N ILE A 70 -7.15 14.89 0.95
CA ILE A 70 -5.87 15.06 1.64
C ILE A 70 -4.79 15.07 0.57
N ARG A 71 -4.11 16.22 0.42
CA ARG A 71 -2.99 16.38 -0.51
C ARG A 71 -1.67 16.35 0.22
N LEU A 72 -0.79 15.45 -0.17
CA LEU A 72 0.57 15.35 0.35
C LEU A 72 1.54 15.73 -0.77
N THR A 73 2.57 16.50 -0.43
CA THR A 73 3.68 16.82 -1.32
C THR A 73 4.99 16.54 -0.61
N ASN A 74 5.83 15.71 -1.20
CA ASN A 74 7.17 15.40 -0.72
C ASN A 74 8.19 15.67 -1.84
N GLU A 75 9.35 16.21 -1.50
CA GLU A 75 10.47 16.39 -2.43
C GLU A 75 11.73 15.83 -1.78
N SER A 76 12.34 14.83 -2.42
CA SER A 76 13.57 14.19 -1.93
C SER A 76 14.29 13.48 -3.08
N ASN A 77 15.63 13.47 -3.06
CA ASN A 77 16.46 12.77 -4.06
C ASN A 77 16.10 13.06 -5.53
N ASP A 78 15.85 14.34 -5.84
CA ASP A 78 15.42 14.82 -7.17
C ASP A 78 14.09 14.22 -7.65
N ILE A 79 13.25 13.76 -6.72
CA ILE A 79 11.92 13.25 -7.01
C ILE A 79 10.90 14.03 -6.18
N ARG A 80 9.89 14.58 -6.86
CA ARG A 80 8.68 15.13 -6.23
C ARG A 80 7.59 14.06 -6.26
N THR A 81 6.98 13.82 -5.11
CA THR A 81 5.79 12.97 -4.99
C THR A 81 4.60 13.80 -4.56
N LEU A 82 3.51 13.69 -5.31
CA LEU A 82 2.20 14.24 -4.96
C LEU A 82 1.23 13.10 -4.72
N ILE A 83 0.47 13.16 -3.63
CA ILE A 83 -0.59 12.20 -3.33
C ILE A 83 -1.87 13.00 -3.15
N ASP A 84 -2.89 12.70 -3.94
CA ASP A 84 -4.25 13.19 -3.71
C ASP A 84 -5.12 12.02 -3.23
N ALA A 85 -5.40 12.01 -1.93
CA ALA A 85 -6.19 10.97 -1.27
C ALA A 85 -7.63 11.44 -1.05
N HIS A 86 -8.61 10.64 -1.50
CA HIS A 86 -10.03 10.99 -1.41
C HIS A 86 -10.94 9.76 -1.34
N LEU A 87 -12.20 9.98 -0.93
CA LEU A 87 -13.25 8.96 -0.99
C LEU A 87 -14.00 9.12 -2.32
N PRO A 88 -14.09 8.08 -3.19
CA PRO A 88 -14.82 8.19 -4.45
C PRO A 88 -16.33 8.39 -4.21
N VAL A 89 -16.88 7.74 -3.19
CA VAL A 89 -18.25 7.87 -2.73
C VAL A 89 -18.25 7.83 -1.20
N ALA A 90 -18.98 8.74 -0.55
CA ALA A 90 -18.97 8.85 0.92
C ALA A 90 -19.54 7.62 1.64
N ALA A 91 -20.36 6.81 0.96
CA ALA A 91 -20.98 5.62 1.52
C ALA A 91 -20.16 4.35 1.39
N ASP A 92 -19.18 4.35 0.49
CA ASP A 92 -18.40 3.15 0.24
C ASP A 92 -17.12 3.21 1.08
N PRO A 93 -16.79 2.15 1.82
CA PRO A 93 -15.65 2.07 2.74
C PRO A 93 -14.29 1.94 2.02
N VAL A 94 -14.08 2.71 0.96
CA VAL A 94 -12.86 2.73 0.15
C VAL A 94 -12.35 4.14 -0.06
N GLU A 95 -11.04 4.26 -0.23
CA GLU A 95 -10.36 5.49 -0.58
C GLU A 95 -9.39 5.25 -1.73
N LEU A 96 -9.24 6.27 -2.56
CA LEU A 96 -8.31 6.31 -3.69
C LEU A 96 -7.17 7.24 -3.36
N TRP A 97 -5.96 6.82 -3.69
CA TRP A 97 -4.74 7.60 -3.57
C TRP A 97 -4.15 7.75 -4.97
N GLU A 98 -4.34 8.92 -5.57
CA GLU A 98 -3.71 9.27 -6.83
C GLU A 98 -2.27 9.70 -6.54
N VAL A 99 -1.31 8.88 -6.91
CA VAL A 99 0.12 9.11 -6.67
C VAL A 99 0.76 9.57 -7.97
N THR A 100 1.27 10.79 -7.97
CA THR A 100 2.08 11.33 -9.08
C THR A 100 3.52 11.46 -8.61
N VAL A 101 4.44 10.89 -9.37
CA VAL A 101 5.88 11.01 -9.15
C VAL A 101 6.48 11.78 -10.32
N GLU A 102 7.27 12.79 -10.02
CA GLU A 102 7.92 13.68 -10.97
C GLU A 102 9.44 13.63 -10.75
N ASN A 103 10.19 13.43 -11.83
CA ASN A 103 11.63 13.49 -11.83
C ASN A 103 12.10 14.91 -12.08
N LEU A 104 12.84 15.45 -11.12
CA LEU A 104 13.39 16.81 -11.18
C LEU A 104 14.81 16.81 -11.79
N SER A 105 15.36 15.65 -12.13
CA SER A 105 16.67 15.52 -12.75
C SER A 105 16.60 15.34 -14.27
N SER A 106 17.73 15.59 -14.93
CA SER A 106 17.90 15.46 -16.38
C SER A 106 18.20 14.03 -16.86
N SER A 107 18.15 13.04 -15.97
CA SER A 107 18.37 11.62 -16.29
C SER A 107 17.15 10.80 -15.92
N ALA A 108 16.75 9.86 -16.77
CA ALA A 108 15.67 8.92 -16.43
C ALA A 108 16.01 8.12 -15.15
N LYS A 109 14.97 7.78 -14.38
CA LYS A 109 15.07 7.03 -13.13
C LYS A 109 14.17 5.80 -13.17
N GLN A 110 14.56 4.79 -12.41
CA GLN A 110 13.74 3.61 -12.13
C GLN A 110 13.17 3.75 -10.72
N VAL A 111 11.85 3.96 -10.60
CA VAL A 111 11.22 4.25 -9.31
C VAL A 111 10.24 3.15 -8.93
N LYS A 112 10.22 2.79 -7.64
CA LYS A 112 9.21 1.90 -7.07
C LYS A 112 8.33 2.68 -6.10
N ILE A 113 7.02 2.51 -6.23
CA ILE A 113 5.99 3.04 -5.32
C ILE A 113 5.53 1.88 -4.46
N VAL A 114 5.74 1.99 -3.14
CA VAL A 114 5.54 0.86 -2.23
C VAL A 114 4.56 1.23 -1.11
N PRO A 115 3.25 0.98 -1.29
CA PRO A 115 2.31 1.09 -0.19
C PRO A 115 2.53 -0.02 0.82
N PHE A 116 2.44 0.31 2.10
CA PHE A 116 2.44 -0.62 3.22
C PHE A 116 1.15 -0.44 4.01
N LEU A 117 0.48 -1.54 4.35
CA LEU A 117 -0.77 -1.53 5.09
C LEU A 117 -0.84 -2.64 6.14
N ARG A 118 -1.23 -2.29 7.36
CA ARG A 118 -1.65 -3.20 8.42
C ARG A 118 -3.08 -2.89 8.79
N TRP A 119 -3.94 -3.85 8.52
CA TRP A 119 -5.35 -3.76 8.80
C TRP A 119 -5.67 -3.98 10.29
N GLN A 120 -6.75 -3.36 10.75
CA GLN A 120 -7.39 -3.64 12.05
C GLN A 120 -8.72 -4.38 11.81
N LEU A 121 -9.62 -3.83 10.98
CA LEU A 121 -10.92 -4.41 10.58
C LEU A 121 -11.84 -4.81 11.75
N ASP A 122 -11.63 -4.17 12.90
CA ASP A 122 -12.41 -4.36 14.11
C ASP A 122 -12.51 -3.04 14.89
N ARG A 123 -13.19 -3.09 16.04
CA ARG A 123 -13.40 -1.95 16.92
C ARG A 123 -12.08 -1.38 17.43
N PRO A 124 -12.03 -0.05 17.65
CA PRO A 124 -10.85 0.61 18.20
C PRO A 124 -10.47 0.08 19.59
N ASN A 125 -9.18 0.15 19.92
CA ASN A 125 -8.60 -0.14 21.24
C ASN A 125 -8.70 -1.60 21.71
N LEU A 126 -8.89 -2.55 20.80
CA LEU A 126 -8.69 -3.96 21.11
C LEU A 126 -7.18 -4.25 21.11
N HIS A 127 -6.62 -4.56 22.28
CA HIS A 127 -5.21 -4.97 22.45
C HIS A 127 -4.95 -6.42 22.02
N TYR A 128 -5.92 -7.08 21.39
CA TYR A 128 -5.80 -8.47 20.98
C TYR A 128 -4.98 -8.59 19.69
N PRO A 129 -4.18 -9.66 19.53
CA PRO A 129 -3.49 -9.93 18.28
C PRO A 129 -4.49 -9.94 17.13
N CYS A 130 -4.05 -9.39 15.99
CA CYS A 130 -4.89 -9.18 14.81
C CYS A 130 -5.58 -10.49 14.44
N GLY A 131 -6.91 -10.50 14.45
CA GLY A 131 -7.71 -11.69 14.12
C GLY A 131 -7.74 -11.99 12.62
N GLN A 132 -6.68 -11.67 11.87
CA GLN A 132 -6.65 -11.97 10.44
C GLN A 132 -6.55 -13.49 10.27
N THR A 133 -7.37 -14.05 9.40
CA THR A 133 -7.33 -15.50 9.11
C THR A 133 -6.61 -15.84 7.83
N GLY A 134 -6.54 -14.89 6.90
CA GLY A 134 -5.87 -15.07 5.63
C GLY A 134 -5.57 -13.73 4.99
N VAL A 135 -4.36 -13.63 4.44
CA VAL A 135 -3.98 -12.60 3.49
C VAL A 135 -3.80 -13.30 2.15
N LYS A 136 -4.46 -12.81 1.11
CA LYS A 136 -4.33 -13.36 -0.23
C LYS A 136 -4.00 -12.28 -1.24
N TYR A 137 -3.24 -12.66 -2.24
CA TYR A 137 -3.15 -11.89 -3.46
C TYR A 137 -4.19 -12.37 -4.48
N HIS A 138 -4.84 -11.41 -5.14
CA HIS A 138 -5.80 -11.62 -6.19
C HIS A 138 -5.33 -10.88 -7.45
N CYS A 139 -4.71 -11.62 -8.37
CA CYS A 139 -4.08 -11.11 -9.58
C CYS A 139 -5.08 -10.40 -10.50
N GLY A 140 -6.31 -10.93 -10.60
CA GLY A 140 -7.40 -10.34 -11.40
C GLY A 140 -7.89 -8.97 -10.93
N THR A 141 -7.34 -8.44 -9.82
CA THR A 141 -7.58 -7.07 -9.35
C THR A 141 -6.32 -6.35 -8.85
N ASN A 142 -5.12 -6.90 -9.05
CA ASN A 142 -3.86 -6.36 -8.52
C ASN A 142 -3.94 -6.02 -7.02
N ALA A 143 -4.52 -6.93 -6.21
CA ALA A 143 -4.90 -6.62 -4.84
C ALA A 143 -4.42 -7.64 -3.82
N VAL A 144 -3.94 -7.15 -2.68
CA VAL A 144 -3.85 -7.92 -1.44
C VAL A 144 -5.16 -7.74 -0.67
N LEU A 145 -5.80 -8.86 -0.35
CA LEU A 145 -7.07 -8.94 0.39
C LEU A 145 -6.84 -9.64 1.73
N ALA A 146 -7.38 -9.05 2.79
CA ALA A 146 -7.12 -9.46 4.16
C ALA A 146 -8.41 -9.75 4.91
N THR A 147 -8.68 -11.01 5.24
CA THR A 147 -9.94 -11.41 5.89
C THR A 147 -9.81 -11.44 7.40
N HIS A 148 -10.67 -10.69 8.09
CA HIS A 148 -10.75 -10.70 9.55
C HIS A 148 -11.70 -11.82 10.03
N GLN A 149 -11.20 -12.71 10.89
CA GLN A 149 -11.88 -13.91 11.35
C GLN A 149 -13.21 -13.63 12.05
N THR A 150 -13.20 -12.68 12.99
CA THR A 150 -14.37 -12.42 13.84
C THR A 150 -15.45 -11.61 13.13
N THR A 151 -15.06 -10.59 12.37
CA THR A 151 -15.98 -9.65 11.73
C THR A 151 -16.37 -10.09 10.31
N GLY A 152 -15.62 -11.01 9.69
CA GLY A 152 -15.80 -11.44 8.31
C GLY A 152 -15.41 -10.39 7.26
N LYS A 153 -14.99 -9.19 7.69
CA LYS A 153 -14.63 -8.09 6.78
C LYS A 153 -13.34 -8.39 6.03
N VAL A 154 -13.27 -7.89 4.80
CA VAL A 154 -12.14 -8.08 3.89
C VAL A 154 -11.48 -6.74 3.63
N GLY A 155 -10.29 -6.53 4.17
CA GLY A 155 -9.44 -5.38 3.90
C GLY A 155 -8.88 -5.41 2.47
N ILE A 156 -8.65 -4.23 1.91
CA ILE A 156 -8.20 -4.01 0.55
C ILE A 156 -6.91 -3.20 0.58
N LEU A 157 -5.91 -3.66 -0.17
CA LEU A 157 -4.82 -2.86 -0.72
C LEU A 157 -4.67 -3.25 -2.18
N ALA A 158 -4.91 -2.33 -3.11
CA ALA A 158 -4.86 -2.60 -4.54
C ALA A 158 -4.13 -1.50 -5.30
N SER A 159 -3.58 -1.85 -6.46
CA SER A 159 -2.89 -0.95 -7.38
C SER A 159 -3.57 -0.93 -8.75
N GLU A 160 -3.63 0.24 -9.37
CA GLU A 160 -4.13 0.38 -10.75
C GLU A 160 -3.33 -0.49 -11.71
N ILE A 161 -2.01 -0.56 -11.54
CA ILE A 161 -1.13 -1.39 -12.37
C ILE A 161 -0.67 -2.63 -11.62
N ALA A 162 -0.36 -3.69 -12.35
CA ALA A 162 0.17 -4.91 -11.76
C ALA A 162 1.49 -4.63 -11.03
N PRO A 163 1.61 -5.02 -9.75
CA PRO A 163 2.87 -4.92 -9.02
C PRO A 163 3.91 -5.89 -9.62
N GLU A 164 5.19 -5.59 -9.45
CA GLU A 164 6.30 -6.49 -9.78
C GLU A 164 6.50 -7.57 -8.71
N GLY A 165 6.02 -7.31 -7.49
CA GLY A 165 6.10 -8.24 -6.39
C GLY A 165 5.26 -7.78 -5.21
N ILE A 166 5.03 -8.67 -4.25
CA ILE A 166 4.23 -8.37 -3.06
C ILE A 166 4.88 -8.96 -1.82
N LEU A 167 4.43 -8.50 -0.65
CA LEU A 167 4.68 -9.10 0.65
C LEU A 167 3.41 -9.03 1.49
N GLU A 168 3.15 -10.08 2.27
CA GLU A 168 1.91 -10.28 3.04
C GLU A 168 2.19 -10.44 4.56
N SER A 169 3.42 -10.13 4.95
CA SER A 169 3.99 -10.40 6.26
C SER A 169 4.86 -9.21 6.69
N LEU A 170 4.59 -8.72 7.91
CA LEU A 170 5.33 -7.61 8.50
C LEU A 170 6.79 -8.00 8.74
N SER A 171 7.03 -9.22 9.23
CA SER A 171 8.39 -9.74 9.42
C SER A 171 9.16 -9.86 8.11
N ALA A 172 8.51 -10.24 7.01
CA ALA A 172 9.13 -10.26 5.69
C ALA A 172 9.42 -8.85 5.14
N PHE A 173 8.57 -7.86 5.45
CA PHE A 173 8.80 -6.47 5.04
C PHE A 173 9.94 -5.83 5.84
N ILE A 174 9.89 -5.90 7.17
CA ILE A 174 10.85 -5.25 8.07
C ILE A 174 12.21 -5.97 8.04
N GLY A 175 12.22 -7.30 8.06
CA GLY A 175 13.43 -8.10 8.21
C GLY A 175 14.18 -7.76 9.50
N LYS A 176 15.47 -7.40 9.36
CA LYS A 176 16.32 -6.97 10.49
C LYS A 176 16.15 -5.51 10.89
N GLY A 177 15.42 -4.72 10.11
CA GLY A 177 15.28 -3.28 10.29
C GLY A 177 14.10 -2.90 11.18
N ASP A 178 13.53 -1.73 10.87
CA ASP A 178 12.24 -1.29 11.38
C ASP A 178 11.32 -0.87 10.21
N ILE A 179 10.16 -0.31 10.51
CA ILE A 179 9.21 0.10 9.46
C ILE A 179 9.72 1.23 8.56
N TRP A 180 10.62 2.07 9.05
CA TRP A 180 11.13 3.24 8.35
C TRP A 180 12.43 2.92 7.62
N HIS A 181 13.14 1.87 8.06
CA HIS A 181 14.28 1.26 7.37
C HIS A 181 14.06 -0.25 7.15
N PRO A 182 13.06 -0.66 6.35
CA PRO A 182 12.75 -2.06 6.13
C PRO A 182 13.75 -2.74 5.17
N GLU A 183 14.24 -3.93 5.53
CA GLU A 183 15.20 -4.71 4.72
C GLU A 183 14.66 -5.02 3.32
N ALA A 184 13.33 -5.16 3.17
CA ALA A 184 12.69 -5.39 1.88
C ALA A 184 12.88 -4.23 0.88
N LEU A 185 13.00 -2.98 1.34
CA LEU A 185 13.23 -1.83 0.45
C LEU A 185 14.70 -1.66 0.06
N GLU A 186 15.63 -2.18 0.87
CA GLU A 186 17.06 -2.21 0.57
C GLU A 186 17.42 -3.35 -0.41
N THR A 187 16.76 -4.49 -0.26
CA THR A 187 17.05 -5.70 -1.04
C THR A 187 16.15 -5.88 -2.25
N LEU A 188 14.99 -5.20 -2.26
CA LEU A 188 13.89 -5.41 -3.20
C LEU A 188 13.44 -6.88 -3.26
N ALA A 189 13.60 -7.63 -2.17
CA ALA A 189 13.26 -9.04 -2.06
C ALA A 189 11.75 -9.26 -1.86
N PHE A 190 10.98 -8.96 -2.92
CA PHE A 190 9.57 -9.27 -3.03
C PHE A 190 9.40 -10.58 -3.80
N HIS A 191 8.36 -11.34 -3.51
CA HIS A 191 8.04 -12.52 -4.31
C HIS A 191 7.03 -12.17 -5.40
N GLU A 192 6.97 -13.02 -6.42
CA GLU A 192 6.08 -12.83 -7.57
C GLU A 192 4.59 -12.72 -7.15
N PRO A 193 3.81 -11.90 -7.87
CA PRO A 193 2.41 -11.61 -7.59
C PRO A 193 1.48 -12.64 -8.27
N TYR A 194 1.46 -13.86 -7.77
CA TYR A 194 0.51 -14.90 -8.21
C TYR A 194 -0.57 -15.15 -7.17
N ASP A 195 -1.72 -15.68 -7.60
CA ASP A 195 -2.83 -16.01 -6.71
C ASP A 195 -2.38 -17.00 -5.65
N ARG A 196 -2.44 -16.57 -4.39
CA ARG A 196 -2.04 -17.37 -3.24
C ARG A 196 -2.71 -16.85 -1.99
N GLU A 197 -2.94 -17.74 -1.04
CA GLU A 197 -3.45 -17.41 0.29
C GLU A 197 -2.40 -17.81 1.32
N THR A 198 -2.14 -16.92 2.27
CA THR A 198 -1.21 -17.13 3.38
C THR A 198 -1.91 -16.92 4.71
N SER A 199 -1.60 -17.77 5.68
CA SER A 199 -2.09 -17.65 7.05
C SER A 199 -1.07 -16.91 7.90
N THR A 200 -1.08 -15.57 7.86
CA THR A 200 -0.15 -14.71 8.61
C THR A 200 -0.85 -13.96 9.75
N ALA A 201 -1.72 -14.61 10.53
CA ALA A 201 -2.66 -13.95 11.45
C ALA A 201 -2.12 -12.75 12.26
N GLU A 202 -1.06 -12.92 13.04
CA GLU A 202 -0.49 -11.83 13.87
C GLU A 202 0.49 -10.92 13.11
N ASP A 203 1.05 -11.44 12.02
CA ASP A 203 2.10 -10.82 11.20
C ASP A 203 1.54 -10.18 9.91
N ALA A 204 0.21 -10.20 9.73
CA ALA A 204 -0.44 -9.82 8.50
C ALA A 204 -0.19 -8.34 8.17
N CYS A 205 0.30 -8.11 6.95
CA CYS A 205 0.32 -6.81 6.30
C CYS A 205 0.07 -6.99 4.80
N GLY A 206 -0.07 -5.89 4.08
CA GLY A 206 -0.07 -5.87 2.63
C GLY A 206 0.96 -4.86 2.15
N THR A 207 1.82 -5.31 1.24
CA THR A 207 2.78 -4.45 0.54
C THR A 207 2.81 -4.82 -0.93
N LEU A 208 2.80 -3.81 -1.79
CA LEU A 208 2.91 -3.96 -3.25
C LEU A 208 4.20 -3.27 -3.73
N LEU A 209 5.02 -3.93 -4.53
CA LEU A 209 6.16 -3.31 -5.21
C LEU A 209 5.71 -2.86 -6.60
N VAL A 210 5.37 -1.59 -6.77
CA VAL A 210 4.84 -1.08 -8.05
C VAL A 210 5.92 -0.29 -8.77
N GLY A 211 6.43 -0.81 -9.90
CA GLY A 211 7.46 -0.14 -10.68
C GLY A 211 6.92 0.87 -11.68
N VAL A 212 7.64 1.99 -11.81
CA VAL A 212 7.39 3.00 -12.83
C VAL A 212 8.70 3.46 -13.46
N ASP A 213 8.73 3.46 -14.80
CA ASP A 213 9.77 4.13 -15.58
C ASP A 213 9.53 5.64 -15.49
N LEU A 214 10.47 6.38 -14.92
CA LEU A 214 10.31 7.82 -14.72
C LEU A 214 11.25 8.60 -15.66
N PRO A 215 10.73 9.22 -16.74
CA PRO A 215 11.56 9.95 -17.69
C PRO A 215 12.33 11.11 -17.05
N ALA A 216 13.43 11.54 -17.69
CA ALA A 216 14.10 12.79 -17.33
C ALA A 216 13.11 13.96 -17.41
N GLU A 217 13.07 14.80 -16.37
CA GLU A 217 12.18 15.98 -16.30
C GLU A 217 10.69 15.65 -16.57
N GLY A 218 10.28 14.40 -16.35
CA GLY A 218 8.95 13.89 -16.64
C GLY A 218 8.22 13.40 -15.39
N SER A 219 6.95 13.05 -15.56
CA SER A 219 6.11 12.53 -14.48
C SER A 219 5.30 11.31 -14.90
N VAL A 220 4.95 10.49 -13.91
CA VAL A 220 4.06 9.35 -14.04
C VAL A 220 3.05 9.39 -12.89
N SER A 221 1.80 9.02 -13.19
CA SER A 221 0.74 8.91 -12.20
C SER A 221 0.14 7.51 -12.22
N LEU A 222 -0.22 7.02 -11.03
CA LEU A 222 -1.02 5.81 -10.86
C LEU A 222 -1.97 5.97 -9.67
N CYS A 223 -3.01 5.16 -9.64
CA CYS A 223 -3.93 5.12 -8.51
C CYS A 223 -3.66 3.88 -7.61
N LEU A 224 -3.76 4.07 -6.31
CA LEU A 224 -3.83 3.00 -5.31
C LEU A 224 -5.20 3.05 -4.63
N MET A 225 -5.70 1.90 -4.18
CA MET A 225 -6.93 1.79 -3.41
C MET A 225 -6.69 1.11 -2.08
N MET A 226 -7.29 1.66 -1.03
CA MET A 226 -7.36 1.06 0.30
C MET A 226 -8.80 1.09 0.79
N GLY A 227 -9.19 0.13 1.62
CA GLY A 227 -10.56 0.07 2.11
C GLY A 227 -10.93 -1.29 2.66
N CYS A 228 -12.22 -1.58 2.79
CA CYS A 228 -12.68 -2.94 3.07
C CYS A 228 -14.05 -3.24 2.47
N GLY A 229 -14.37 -4.51 2.25
CA GLY A 229 -15.74 -4.99 2.04
C GLY A 229 -16.27 -5.76 3.27
N HIS A 230 -17.57 -5.97 3.30
CA HIS A 230 -18.24 -6.93 4.20
C HIS A 230 -17.89 -8.39 3.86
N TYR A 231 -17.56 -8.65 2.60
CA TYR A 231 -17.12 -9.94 2.09
C TYR A 231 -16.28 -9.73 0.81
N GLU A 232 -15.60 -10.78 0.37
CA GLU A 232 -14.62 -10.69 -0.71
C GLU A 232 -15.21 -10.19 -2.04
N ALA A 233 -16.36 -10.72 -2.46
CA ALA A 233 -16.98 -10.31 -3.72
C ALA A 233 -17.33 -8.81 -3.75
N GLU A 234 -17.72 -8.23 -2.61
CA GLU A 234 -17.94 -6.78 -2.50
C GLU A 234 -16.61 -6.01 -2.60
N ALA A 235 -15.56 -6.47 -1.91
CA ALA A 235 -14.24 -5.87 -2.00
C ALA A 235 -13.71 -5.86 -3.46
N VAL A 236 -13.83 -6.99 -4.15
CA VAL A 236 -13.48 -7.13 -5.58
C VAL A 236 -14.32 -6.18 -6.46
N ASN A 237 -15.62 -6.03 -6.16
CA ASN A 237 -16.49 -5.12 -6.90
C ASN A 237 -16.09 -3.66 -6.70
N PHE A 238 -15.69 -3.24 -5.50
CA PHE A 238 -15.17 -1.89 -5.27
C PHE A 238 -13.92 -1.62 -6.09
N ILE A 239 -12.96 -2.55 -6.10
CA ILE A 239 -11.73 -2.43 -6.88
C ILE A 239 -12.05 -2.27 -8.37
N LYS A 240 -12.89 -3.15 -8.92
CA LYS A 240 -13.27 -3.09 -10.35
C LYS A 240 -14.00 -1.81 -10.72
N SER A 241 -14.86 -1.30 -9.82
CA SER A 241 -15.70 -0.14 -10.10
C SER A 241 -14.92 1.18 -10.04
N TYR A 242 -14.07 1.33 -9.02
CA TYR A 242 -13.42 2.60 -8.72
C TYR A 242 -11.95 2.65 -9.13
N LEU A 243 -11.17 1.58 -8.94
CA LEU A 243 -9.75 1.56 -9.31
C LEU A 243 -9.55 1.24 -10.79
N ARG A 244 -10.37 0.33 -11.34
CA ARG A 244 -10.29 -0.15 -12.73
C ARG A 244 -8.88 -0.66 -13.08
N PRO A 245 -8.42 -1.71 -12.39
CA PRO A 245 -7.05 -2.18 -12.53
C PRO A 245 -6.73 -2.63 -13.96
N ARG A 246 -5.56 -2.25 -14.43
CA ARG A 246 -4.90 -2.72 -15.65
C ARG A 246 -4.25 -4.06 -15.30
N ILE A 247 -4.93 -5.13 -15.68
CA ILE A 247 -4.45 -6.49 -15.44
C ILE A 247 -3.37 -6.79 -16.47
N ASP A 248 -2.25 -7.34 -16.01
CA ASP A 248 -1.22 -7.86 -16.89
C ASP A 248 -1.79 -9.02 -17.72
N ASP A 249 -1.56 -8.99 -19.02
CA ASP A 249 -1.97 -10.04 -19.96
C ASP A 249 -0.97 -11.21 -20.00
N GLY A 250 -0.02 -11.23 -19.07
CA GLY A 250 1.03 -12.23 -18.92
C GLY A 250 2.36 -11.80 -19.54
N THR A 251 2.56 -10.50 -19.78
CA THR A 251 3.78 -9.95 -20.39
C THR A 251 4.85 -9.56 -19.36
N LEU A 252 4.50 -9.34 -18.09
CA LEU A 252 5.50 -9.09 -17.03
C LEU A 252 6.14 -10.39 -16.53
N PHE A 253 5.42 -11.52 -16.61
CA PHE A 253 5.89 -12.84 -16.19
C PHE A 253 5.63 -13.91 -17.27
N PRO A 254 6.34 -13.87 -18.42
CA PRO A 254 6.14 -14.83 -19.49
C PRO A 254 6.69 -16.21 -19.07
N GLY A 255 5.81 -17.04 -18.52
CA GLY A 255 6.06 -18.47 -18.33
C GLY A 255 5.88 -18.95 -16.90
N LYS A 256 4.63 -19.29 -16.54
CA LYS A 256 4.25 -20.46 -15.72
C LYS A 256 2.73 -20.48 -15.56
N SER A 257 2.05 -20.68 -16.68
CA SER A 257 0.72 -21.29 -16.67
C SER A 257 0.87 -22.73 -16.15
N GLU A 258 0.23 -23.02 -15.02
CA GLU A 258 -0.19 -24.34 -14.54
C GLU A 258 0.77 -25.52 -14.84
N GLU A 259 1.59 -25.92 -13.86
CA GLU A 259 1.85 -27.35 -13.71
C GLU A 259 0.58 -28.00 -13.13
N ALA A 260 -0.40 -28.19 -14.02
CA ALA A 260 -1.52 -29.07 -13.81
C ALA A 260 -1.06 -30.51 -14.02
N GLY A 261 -0.93 -31.25 -12.91
CA GLY A 261 -1.14 -32.69 -12.87
C GLY A 261 0.05 -33.59 -13.21
N GLU A 262 0.47 -34.37 -12.21
CA GLU A 262 0.43 -35.85 -12.25
C GLU A 262 0.08 -36.39 -10.86
#